data_AF-A0A3A0VNK5-F1
#
_entry.id   AF-A0A3A0VNK5-F1
#
_cell.length_a   1.000
_cell.length_b   1.000
_cell.length_c   1.000
_cell.angle_alpha   90.00
_cell.angle_beta   90.00
_cell.angle_gamma   90.00
#
_symmetry.space_group_name_H-M   'P 1'
#
loop_
_entity.id
_entity.type
_entity.pdbx_description
1 polymer ?
#
loop_
_entity_poly.entity_id
_entity_poly.type
_entity_poly.pdbx_seq_one_letter_code
_entity_poly.pdbx_strand_id
1 'polypeptide(L)'
;MKFCSNCGNKLENKQTFCNQCGNKIKDETNTNSQNNSSYTNNYSQKSSDYLYLEQNKKKSKVVVIILSIVAVLILLSALIFAGYFLLKNLNININNSNNSESSISNQRVSVNVLSNQFSTDFMKHDNTEGYYGFNIGMSKDTIKEEFGEPESVFSTDFGDVEKYGDIGITYDGDNTVSNVYVMPQDLSVNAFKQFHGEPTMESDNQLIYDDNTDNGFTIFVNIKDGSVQSIENGYQIDRE
;
A
#
# COMPACT_ATOMS: atom_id res chain seq x y z
N MET A 1 -36.05 -20.46 -32.33
CA MET A 1 -34.84 -19.72 -31.88
C MET A 1 -34.19 -20.54 -30.80
N LYS A 2 -32.86 -20.70 -30.79
CA LYS A 2 -32.14 -21.44 -29.73
C LYS A 2 -31.66 -20.46 -28.66
N PHE A 3 -31.40 -20.94 -27.45
CA PHE A 3 -30.88 -20.15 -26.32
C PHE A 3 -29.74 -20.94 -25.64
N CYS A 4 -28.79 -20.23 -25.02
CA CYS A 4 -27.64 -20.85 -24.35
C CYS A 4 -28.09 -21.61 -23.10
N SER A 5 -27.79 -22.91 -23.04
CA SER A 5 -28.10 -23.75 -21.87
C SER A 5 -27.38 -23.36 -20.58
N ASN A 6 -26.33 -22.52 -20.66
CA ASN A 6 -25.52 -22.11 -19.50
C ASN A 6 -25.81 -20.69 -18.99
N CYS A 7 -26.34 -19.78 -19.83
CA CYS A 7 -26.61 -18.38 -19.44
C CYS A 7 -27.94 -17.81 -19.96
N GLY A 8 -28.76 -18.59 -20.67
CA GLY A 8 -30.05 -18.14 -21.21
C GLY A 8 -29.97 -17.17 -22.39
N ASN A 9 -28.80 -16.67 -22.80
CA ASN A 9 -28.71 -15.73 -23.92
C ASN A 9 -29.21 -16.32 -25.24
N LYS A 10 -29.84 -15.50 -26.08
CA LYS A 10 -30.39 -15.89 -27.39
C LYS A 10 -29.28 -16.21 -28.38
N LEU A 11 -29.46 -17.29 -29.14
CA LEU A 11 -28.50 -17.79 -30.10
C LEU A 11 -29.00 -17.59 -31.54
N GLU A 12 -28.14 -16.97 -32.34
CA GLU A 12 -28.19 -16.94 -33.79
C GLU A 12 -27.80 -18.31 -34.37
N ASN A 13 -28.30 -18.60 -35.58
CA ASN A 13 -28.11 -19.92 -36.20
C ASN A 13 -26.64 -20.14 -36.62
N LYS A 14 -26.12 -21.36 -36.38
CA LYS A 14 -24.75 -21.82 -36.69
C LYS A 14 -23.62 -21.23 -35.83
N GLN A 15 -23.89 -20.68 -34.64
CA GLN A 15 -22.82 -20.28 -33.72
C GLN A 15 -22.27 -21.46 -32.89
N THR A 16 -20.96 -21.69 -32.96
CA THR A 16 -20.28 -22.81 -32.29
C THR A 16 -20.00 -22.56 -30.80
N PHE A 17 -20.07 -21.31 -30.34
CA PHE A 17 -19.85 -20.89 -28.95
C PHE A 17 -20.78 -19.72 -28.62
N CYS A 18 -21.24 -19.62 -27.38
CA CYS A 18 -22.05 -18.49 -26.94
C CYS A 18 -21.18 -17.23 -26.77
N ASN A 19 -21.47 -16.19 -27.55
CA ASN A 19 -20.75 -14.92 -27.53
C ASN A 19 -20.79 -14.14 -26.19
N GLN A 20 -21.70 -14.48 -25.27
CA GLN A 20 -21.84 -13.79 -23.97
C GLN A 20 -21.15 -14.52 -22.80
N CYS A 21 -21.04 -15.86 -22.83
CA CYS A 21 -20.46 -16.63 -21.73
C CYS A 21 -19.34 -17.60 -22.15
N GLY A 22 -18.96 -17.60 -23.43
CA GLY A 22 -17.91 -18.46 -23.98
C GLY A 22 -18.26 -19.96 -24.10
N ASN A 23 -19.38 -20.43 -23.53
CA ASN A 23 -19.69 -21.85 -23.50
C ASN A 23 -19.89 -22.45 -24.91
N LYS A 24 -19.27 -23.62 -25.17
CA LYS A 24 -19.31 -24.27 -26.48
C LYS A 24 -20.67 -24.90 -26.75
N ILE A 25 -21.18 -24.68 -27.95
CA ILE A 25 -22.45 -25.21 -28.42
C ILE A 25 -22.15 -26.39 -29.35
N LYS A 26 -22.70 -27.56 -29.00
CA LYS A 26 -22.56 -28.77 -29.81
C LYS A 26 -23.68 -28.78 -30.85
N ASP A 27 -23.34 -28.48 -32.11
CA ASP A 27 -24.22 -28.74 -33.25
C ASP A 27 -23.92 -30.13 -33.82
N GLU A 28 -24.96 -30.95 -34.00
CA GLU A 28 -24.86 -32.34 -34.47
C GLU A 28 -25.22 -32.46 -35.96
N THR A 29 -24.22 -32.37 -36.85
CA THR A 29 -24.33 -32.79 -38.27
C THR A 29 -23.00 -33.38 -38.78
N ASN A 30 -23.08 -34.34 -39.71
CA ASN A 30 -22.05 -35.36 -39.95
C ASN A 30 -21.08 -35.13 -41.14
N THR A 31 -19.90 -35.78 -41.05
CA THR A 31 -19.10 -36.47 -42.11
C THR A 31 -18.22 -35.74 -43.17
N ASN A 32 -16.97 -36.25 -43.23
CA ASN A 32 -16.09 -36.58 -44.40
C ASN A 32 -15.01 -35.62 -44.97
N SER A 33 -13.75 -36.09 -44.81
CA SER A 33 -12.53 -36.03 -45.66
C SER A 33 -12.08 -34.75 -46.39
N GLN A 34 -10.92 -34.17 -45.97
CA GLN A 34 -9.63 -34.17 -46.71
C GLN A 34 -8.55 -33.25 -46.08
N ASN A 35 -7.28 -33.65 -46.22
CA ASN A 35 -6.02 -32.85 -46.28
C ASN A 35 -5.61 -31.84 -45.18
N ASN A 36 -4.34 -32.00 -44.74
CA ASN A 36 -3.40 -31.02 -44.16
C ASN A 36 -3.70 -30.29 -42.82
N SER A 37 -2.59 -30.09 -42.09
CA SER A 37 -2.37 -29.11 -41.01
C SER A 37 -3.06 -29.30 -39.65
N SER A 38 -2.19 -29.53 -38.64
CA SER A 38 -2.19 -28.89 -37.31
C SER A 38 -3.33 -29.10 -36.29
N TYR A 39 -2.92 -29.12 -35.02
CA TYR A 39 -3.71 -28.94 -33.78
C TYR A 39 -4.64 -30.07 -33.26
N THR A 40 -4.12 -30.76 -32.22
CA THR A 40 -4.75 -31.02 -30.90
C THR A 40 -6.05 -31.83 -30.70
N ASN A 41 -5.94 -32.77 -29.75
CA ASN A 41 -6.92 -33.13 -28.69
C ASN A 41 -8.19 -33.98 -28.97
N ASN A 42 -8.03 -35.29 -28.73
CA ASN A 42 -8.68 -36.10 -27.67
C ASN A 42 -10.22 -36.36 -27.58
N TYR A 43 -10.54 -37.65 -27.35
CA TYR A 43 -11.75 -38.24 -26.68
C TYR A 43 -13.09 -38.30 -27.49
N SER A 44 -13.96 -39.33 -27.42
CA SER A 44 -13.94 -40.63 -26.68
C SER A 44 -15.06 -41.60 -27.12
N GLN A 45 -14.92 -42.91 -26.76
CA GLN A 45 -15.97 -43.97 -26.59
C GLN A 45 -16.96 -44.24 -27.75
N LYS A 46 -17.42 -45.47 -28.05
CA LYS A 46 -17.53 -46.79 -27.36
C LYS A 46 -17.41 -47.90 -28.47
N SER A 47 -17.62 -49.22 -28.32
CA SER A 47 -18.05 -50.15 -27.24
C SER A 47 -17.74 -51.61 -27.65
N SER A 48 -17.85 -52.54 -26.67
CA SER A 48 -18.01 -54.01 -26.79
C SER A 48 -16.84 -54.88 -27.30
N ASP A 49 -16.76 -56.04 -26.65
CA ASP A 49 -16.20 -57.34 -27.08
C ASP A 49 -14.70 -57.66 -26.93
N TYR A 50 -14.46 -58.46 -25.88
CA TYR A 50 -13.46 -59.52 -25.69
C TYR A 50 -12.01 -59.31 -26.15
N LEU A 51 -11.10 -59.06 -25.19
CA LEU A 51 -10.11 -60.07 -24.82
C LEU A 51 -9.52 -59.81 -23.43
N TYR A 52 -9.36 -60.85 -22.62
CA TYR A 52 -8.54 -60.78 -21.41
C TYR A 52 -7.06 -60.78 -21.80
N LEU A 53 -6.35 -59.70 -21.48
CA LEU A 53 -4.91 -59.72 -21.24
C LEU A 53 -4.60 -58.92 -19.98
N GLU A 54 -4.46 -59.63 -18.86
CA GLU A 54 -3.85 -59.07 -17.66
C GLU A 54 -2.46 -58.52 -18.00
N GLN A 55 -2.24 -57.25 -17.67
CA GLN A 55 -0.90 -56.65 -17.67
C GLN A 55 -0.65 -56.02 -16.31
N ASN A 56 -0.17 -56.85 -15.37
CA ASN A 56 0.30 -56.45 -14.05
C ASN A 56 1.50 -55.50 -14.13
N LYS A 57 1.26 -54.22 -14.45
CA LYS A 57 2.27 -53.17 -14.39
C LYS A 57 2.52 -52.79 -12.93
N LYS A 58 3.45 -53.51 -12.30
CA LYS A 58 4.10 -53.10 -11.05
C LYS A 58 4.47 -51.61 -11.15
N LYS A 59 3.86 -50.75 -10.32
CA LYS A 59 4.20 -49.33 -10.29
C LYS A 59 5.69 -49.20 -9.95
N SER A 60 6.50 -48.76 -10.91
CA SER A 60 7.90 -48.43 -10.67
C SER A 60 7.96 -47.37 -9.56
N LYS A 61 8.90 -47.51 -8.62
CA LYS A 61 9.11 -46.53 -7.53
C LYS A 61 9.32 -45.11 -8.09
N VAL A 62 9.87 -45.00 -9.31
CA VAL A 62 10.05 -43.73 -10.04
C VAL A 62 8.72 -43.03 -10.34
N VAL A 63 7.66 -43.76 -10.69
CA VAL A 63 6.34 -43.17 -10.96
C VAL A 63 5.71 -42.61 -9.67
N VAL A 64 5.95 -43.27 -8.54
CA VAL A 64 5.51 -42.77 -7.22
C VAL A 64 6.28 -41.49 -6.84
N ILE A 65 7.59 -41.44 -7.10
CA ILE A 65 8.41 -40.24 -6.87
C ILE A 65 7.94 -39.08 -7.75
N ILE A 66 7.69 -39.29 -9.05
CA ILE A 66 7.19 -38.24 -9.95
C ILE A 66 5.83 -37.71 -9.49
N LEU A 67 4.89 -38.60 -9.12
CA LEU A 67 3.58 -38.18 -8.59
C LEU A 67 3.72 -37.41 -7.25
N SER A 68 4.66 -37.80 -6.40
CA SER A 68 4.95 -37.09 -5.16
C SER A 68 5.52 -35.69 -5.41
N ILE A 69 6.42 -35.53 -6.38
CA ILE A 69 6.96 -34.22 -6.77
C ILE A 69 5.84 -33.34 -7.34
N VAL A 70 5.00 -33.87 -8.23
CA VAL A 70 3.86 -33.14 -8.79
C VAL A 70 2.88 -32.72 -7.69
N ALA A 71 2.59 -33.57 -6.71
CA ALA A 71 1.74 -33.21 -5.57
C ALA A 71 2.33 -32.09 -4.72
N VAL A 72 3.65 -32.11 -4.46
CA VAL A 72 4.34 -31.02 -3.74
C VAL A 72 4.30 -29.71 -4.53
N LEU A 73 4.51 -29.74 -5.85
CA LEU A 73 4.43 -28.55 -6.70
C LEU A 73 3.01 -27.95 -6.73
N ILE A 74 1.96 -28.79 -6.68
CA ILE A 74 0.56 -28.34 -6.57
C ILE A 74 0.30 -27.70 -5.20
N LEU A 75 0.84 -28.26 -4.11
CA LEU A 75 0.71 -27.66 -2.77
C LEU A 75 1.44 -26.31 -2.69
N LEU A 76 2.64 -26.21 -3.26
CA LEU A 76 3.38 -24.94 -3.33
C LEU A 76 2.63 -23.89 -4.15
N SER A 77 2.07 -24.25 -5.32
CA SER A 77 1.29 -23.31 -6.12
C SER A 77 -0.02 -22.89 -5.42
N ALA A 78 -0.66 -23.78 -4.67
CA ALA A 78 -1.82 -23.45 -3.83
C ALA A 78 -1.46 -22.50 -2.68
N LEU A 79 -0.32 -22.68 -2.01
CA LEU A 79 0.18 -21.76 -0.97
C LEU A 79 0.52 -20.38 -1.55
N ILE A 80 1.17 -20.32 -2.71
CA ILE A 80 1.47 -19.06 -3.41
C ILE A 80 0.17 -18.36 -3.83
N PHE A 81 -0.81 -19.09 -4.37
CA PHE A 81 -2.09 -18.54 -4.76
C PHE A 81 -2.92 -18.06 -3.54
N ALA A 82 -2.91 -18.80 -2.44
CA ALA A 82 -3.55 -18.40 -1.19
C ALA A 82 -2.88 -17.15 -0.59
N GLY A 83 -1.54 -17.09 -0.58
CA GLY A 83 -0.79 -15.89 -0.16
C GLY A 83 -1.12 -14.68 -1.03
N TYR A 84 -1.14 -14.83 -2.36
CA TYR A 84 -1.54 -13.78 -3.29
C TYR A 84 -3.01 -13.33 -3.10
N PHE A 85 -3.93 -14.27 -2.88
CA PHE A 85 -5.34 -13.97 -2.65
C PHE A 85 -5.57 -13.25 -1.31
N LEU A 86 -4.84 -13.64 -0.26
CA LEU A 86 -4.84 -12.94 1.03
C LEU A 86 -4.25 -11.52 0.86
N LEU A 87 -3.07 -11.38 0.24
CA LEU A 87 -2.46 -10.07 -0.06
C LEU A 87 -3.38 -9.16 -0.88
N LYS A 88 -4.14 -9.71 -1.84
CA LYS A 88 -5.08 -8.96 -2.67
C LYS A 88 -6.35 -8.52 -1.91
N ASN A 89 -6.79 -9.30 -0.92
CA ASN A 89 -7.98 -9.00 -0.12
C ASN A 89 -7.66 -8.26 1.20
N LEU A 90 -6.40 -8.19 1.60
CA LEU A 90 -5.94 -7.24 2.60
C LEU A 90 -5.99 -5.85 1.97
N ASN A 91 -6.98 -5.04 2.37
CA ASN A 91 -7.05 -3.62 2.04
C ASN A 91 -6.02 -2.84 2.87
N ILE A 92 -4.74 -3.18 2.73
CA ILE A 92 -3.65 -2.43 3.34
C ILE A 92 -3.51 -1.15 2.51
N ASN A 93 -3.88 -0.01 3.10
CA ASN A 93 -3.48 1.30 2.60
C ASN A 93 -1.97 1.48 2.86
N ILE A 94 -1.15 0.71 2.14
CA ILE A 94 0.27 1.04 2.02
C ILE A 94 0.34 2.15 0.99
N ASN A 95 0.43 3.40 1.47
CA ASN A 95 0.82 4.54 0.64
C ASN A 95 2.32 4.46 0.32
N ASN A 96 2.76 3.36 -0.30
CA ASN A 96 4.07 3.26 -0.93
C ASN A 96 4.04 4.06 -2.23
N SER A 97 4.11 5.38 -2.11
CA SER A 97 4.30 6.28 -3.25
C SER A 97 5.76 6.27 -3.72
N ASN A 98 6.27 5.08 -4.04
CA ASN A 98 7.54 4.91 -4.75
C ASN A 98 7.29 4.86 -6.26
N ASN A 99 6.85 5.99 -6.82
CA ASN A 99 6.99 6.28 -8.23
C ASN A 99 8.06 7.36 -8.39
N SER A 100 9.28 6.94 -8.70
CA SER A 100 10.32 7.83 -9.19
C SER A 100 10.03 8.22 -10.65
N GLU A 101 9.08 9.14 -10.84
CA GLU A 101 9.00 9.96 -12.05
C GLU A 101 9.05 11.43 -11.67
N SER A 102 10.10 12.13 -12.10
CA SER A 102 10.29 13.56 -11.89
C SER A 102 9.27 14.37 -12.68
N SER A 103 8.08 14.52 -12.10
CA SER A 103 7.15 15.60 -12.39
C SER A 103 7.00 16.42 -11.12
N ILE A 104 7.15 17.75 -11.22
CA ILE A 104 6.93 18.67 -10.10
C ILE A 104 5.43 18.63 -9.78
N SER A 105 5.04 17.71 -8.90
CA SER A 105 3.69 17.66 -8.37
C SER A 105 3.59 18.68 -7.26
N ASN A 106 2.74 19.69 -7.43
CA ASN A 106 2.29 20.57 -6.34
C ASN A 106 1.37 19.81 -5.35
N GLN A 107 1.74 18.57 -4.99
CA GLN A 107 1.04 17.76 -4.01
C GLN A 107 1.47 18.24 -2.64
N ARG A 108 0.63 19.11 -2.06
CA ARG A 108 0.83 19.62 -0.71
C ARG A 108 0.87 18.47 0.30
N VAL A 109 1.81 18.52 1.23
CA VAL A 109 1.93 17.50 2.28
C VAL A 109 0.71 17.59 3.18
N SER A 110 0.11 16.46 3.51
CA SER A 110 -0.92 16.39 4.55
C SER A 110 -0.60 15.29 5.53
N VAL A 111 -0.74 15.60 6.83
CA VAL A 111 -0.31 14.75 7.93
C VAL A 111 -1.51 14.48 8.83
N ASN A 112 -2.01 13.24 8.80
CA ASN A 112 -3.01 12.81 9.76
C ASN A 112 -2.35 12.53 11.12
N VAL A 113 -2.26 13.58 11.95
CA VAL A 113 -1.70 13.52 13.31
C VAL A 113 -2.42 12.50 14.19
N LEU A 114 -3.73 12.27 14.00
CA LEU A 114 -4.51 11.25 14.72
C LEU A 114 -4.48 9.91 13.98
N SER A 115 -3.27 9.40 13.71
CA SER A 115 -3.07 8.11 13.05
C SER A 115 -1.93 7.30 13.66
N ASN A 116 -2.06 5.97 13.58
CA ASN A 116 -1.00 5.05 13.99
C ASN A 116 0.30 5.27 13.19
N GLN A 117 0.20 5.76 11.95
CA GLN A 117 1.37 6.07 11.13
C GLN A 117 2.14 7.24 11.73
N PHE A 118 1.47 8.35 12.05
CA PHE A 118 2.09 9.48 12.72
C PHE A 118 2.65 9.10 14.11
N SER A 119 1.93 8.27 14.89
CA SER A 119 2.45 7.76 16.16
C SER A 119 3.70 6.88 16.01
N THR A 120 3.90 6.24 14.86
CA THR A 120 5.04 5.33 14.62
C THR A 120 6.21 6.07 14.01
N ASP A 121 5.95 6.85 12.96
CA ASP A 121 6.96 7.49 12.12
C ASP A 121 7.42 8.85 12.67
N PHE A 122 6.63 9.50 13.53
CA PHE A 122 6.97 10.80 14.11
C PHE A 122 7.10 10.75 15.64
N MET A 123 6.04 10.34 16.35
CA MET A 123 6.04 10.38 17.84
C MET A 123 7.00 9.36 18.48
N LYS A 124 7.42 8.34 17.74
CA LYS A 124 8.24 7.20 18.22
C LYS A 124 9.47 6.96 17.36
N HIS A 125 9.87 7.94 16.56
CA HIS A 125 11.03 7.88 15.70
C HIS A 125 11.82 9.19 15.78
N ASP A 126 13.14 9.09 15.64
CA ASP A 126 14.00 10.26 15.53
C ASP A 126 13.71 10.98 14.20
N ASN A 127 13.28 12.23 14.31
CA ASN A 127 13.05 13.14 13.18
C ASN A 127 13.68 14.51 13.47
N THR A 128 14.71 14.57 14.31
CA THR A 128 15.40 15.82 14.70
C THR A 128 16.02 16.54 13.50
N GLU A 129 16.39 15.78 12.46
CA GLU A 129 16.98 16.28 11.21
C GLU A 129 15.94 16.66 10.13
N GLY A 130 14.63 16.43 10.37
CA GLY A 130 13.58 16.77 9.41
C GLY A 130 12.42 15.78 9.31
N TYR A 131 11.39 16.15 8.53
CA TYR A 131 10.21 15.31 8.30
C TYR A 131 9.55 15.59 6.93
N TYR A 132 8.96 14.55 6.31
CA TYR A 132 8.37 14.61 4.96
C TYR A 132 9.30 15.14 3.84
N GLY A 133 10.62 15.08 4.02
CA GLY A 133 11.61 15.58 3.08
C GLY A 133 12.00 17.05 3.29
N PHE A 134 11.34 17.76 4.20
CA PHE A 134 11.85 19.04 4.71
C PHE A 134 12.91 18.70 5.75
N ASN A 135 14.18 18.97 5.44
CA ASN A 135 15.30 18.65 6.32
C ASN A 135 16.00 19.92 6.82
N ILE A 136 16.56 19.86 8.03
CA ILE A 136 17.40 20.91 8.60
C ILE A 136 18.60 21.17 7.68
N GLY A 137 18.98 22.44 7.52
CA GLY A 137 20.09 22.86 6.65
C GLY A 137 19.76 22.92 5.15
N MET A 138 18.55 22.56 4.71
CA MET A 138 18.15 22.78 3.31
C MET A 138 18.08 24.27 2.99
N SER A 139 18.56 24.68 1.82
CA SER A 139 18.43 26.08 1.39
C SER A 139 17.00 26.43 0.99
N LYS A 140 16.60 27.69 1.18
CA LYS A 140 15.31 28.22 0.72
C LYS A 140 15.03 28.01 -0.77
N ASP A 141 16.05 28.07 -1.61
CA ASP A 141 15.91 27.82 -3.05
C ASP A 141 15.66 26.33 -3.33
N THR A 142 16.31 25.43 -2.59
CA THR A 142 16.05 23.97 -2.65
C THR A 142 14.62 23.64 -2.26
N ILE A 143 14.12 24.22 -1.15
CA ILE A 143 12.73 24.02 -0.73
C ILE A 143 11.76 24.50 -1.81
N LYS A 144 12.03 25.64 -2.47
CA LYS A 144 11.18 26.17 -3.55
C LYS A 144 11.23 25.32 -4.82
N GLU A 145 12.37 24.70 -5.13
CA GLU A 145 12.51 23.78 -6.27
C GLU A 145 11.74 22.47 -6.04
N GLU A 146 11.79 21.92 -4.83
CA GLU A 146 11.16 20.63 -4.49
C GLU A 146 9.66 20.75 -4.14
N PHE A 147 9.26 21.78 -3.38
CA PHE A 147 7.91 21.92 -2.79
C PHE A 147 7.11 23.13 -3.30
N GLY A 148 7.71 23.97 -4.16
CA GLY A 148 7.09 25.18 -4.72
C GLY A 148 7.08 26.38 -3.76
N GLU A 149 6.21 27.35 -4.01
CA GLU A 149 6.03 28.49 -3.11
C GLU A 149 5.16 28.11 -1.88
N PRO A 150 5.42 28.70 -0.70
CA PRO A 150 4.62 28.46 0.50
C PRO A 150 3.19 28.98 0.33
N GLU A 151 2.26 28.35 1.02
CA GLU A 151 0.84 28.71 1.04
C GLU A 151 0.57 29.99 1.83
N SER A 152 1.32 30.17 2.91
CA SER A 152 1.25 31.32 3.80
C SER A 152 2.55 31.46 4.58
N VAL A 153 2.76 32.66 5.12
CA VAL A 153 3.80 32.95 6.11
C VAL A 153 3.12 33.57 7.32
N PHE A 154 3.47 33.13 8.52
CA PHE A 154 2.86 33.62 9.75
C PHE A 154 3.90 33.76 10.86
N SER A 155 3.86 34.87 11.57
CA SER A 155 4.71 35.14 12.71
C SER A 155 4.21 34.41 13.95
N THR A 156 5.12 33.73 14.63
CA THR A 156 4.91 33.02 15.90
C THR A 156 5.90 33.51 16.94
N ASP A 157 5.72 33.08 18.19
CA ASP A 157 6.68 33.36 19.27
C ASP A 157 8.04 32.68 19.04
N PHE A 158 8.12 31.69 18.14
CA PHE A 158 9.32 30.98 17.71
C PHE A 158 9.82 31.40 16.30
N GLY A 159 9.26 32.47 15.71
CA GLY A 159 9.73 33.06 14.44
C GLY A 159 8.70 33.11 13.32
N ASP A 160 9.13 33.59 12.15
CA ASP A 160 8.33 33.61 10.92
C ASP A 160 8.38 32.25 10.23
N VAL A 161 7.24 31.57 10.15
CA VAL A 161 7.13 30.20 9.63
C VAL A 161 6.50 30.23 8.23
N GLU A 162 7.11 29.55 7.26
CA GLU A 162 6.54 29.32 5.93
C GLU A 162 5.76 27.98 5.89
N LYS A 163 4.51 27.99 5.40
CA LYS A 163 3.61 26.83 5.40
C LYS A 163 3.56 26.10 4.06
N TYR A 164 3.68 24.78 4.09
CA TYR A 164 3.65 23.86 2.95
C TYR A 164 2.67 22.71 3.22
N GLY A 165 1.36 22.98 3.10
CA GLY A 165 0.33 22.04 3.55
C GLY A 165 0.36 21.89 5.07
N ASP A 166 0.37 20.68 5.61
CA ASP A 166 0.45 20.43 7.06
C ASP A 166 1.90 20.45 7.60
N ILE A 167 2.88 20.95 6.84
CA ILE A 167 4.26 21.22 7.30
C ILE A 167 4.50 22.73 7.39
N GLY A 168 5.18 23.17 8.44
CA GLY A 168 5.75 24.52 8.56
C GLY A 168 7.26 24.44 8.72
N ILE A 169 7.99 25.44 8.21
CA ILE A 169 9.44 25.57 8.39
C ILE A 169 9.84 26.99 8.76
N THR A 170 10.86 27.13 9.60
CA THR A 170 11.56 28.40 9.83
C THR A 170 12.92 28.37 9.16
N TYR A 171 13.47 29.56 8.89
CA TYR A 171 14.83 29.72 8.39
C TYR A 171 15.69 30.46 9.41
N ASP A 172 16.98 30.17 9.38
CA ASP A 172 17.99 30.90 10.13
C ASP A 172 18.45 32.19 9.40
N GLY A 173 19.58 32.75 9.85
CA GLY A 173 20.15 33.96 9.26
C GLY A 173 20.83 33.77 7.89
N ASP A 174 21.14 32.54 7.45
CA ASP A 174 21.74 32.27 6.13
C ASP A 174 20.71 31.78 5.08
N ASN A 175 19.44 31.64 5.48
CA ASN A 175 18.32 31.11 4.70
C ASN A 175 18.37 29.59 4.50
N THR A 176 18.94 28.87 5.47
CA THR A 176 18.73 27.42 5.60
C THR A 176 17.63 27.10 6.61
N VAL A 177 16.96 25.95 6.42
CA VAL A 177 15.89 25.48 7.31
C VAL A 177 16.43 25.22 8.71
N SER A 178 15.89 25.91 9.71
CA SER A 178 16.34 25.79 11.11
C SER A 178 15.49 24.84 11.94
N ASN A 179 14.19 24.73 11.63
CA ASN A 179 13.23 23.86 12.31
C ASN A 179 12.16 23.38 11.32
N VAL A 180 11.59 22.21 11.59
CA VAL A 180 10.50 21.60 10.82
C VAL A 180 9.36 21.25 11.77
N TYR A 181 8.16 21.73 11.44
CA TYR A 181 6.95 21.63 12.26
C TYR A 181 5.87 20.86 11.53
N VAL A 182 5.16 19.98 12.22
CA VAL A 182 3.88 19.43 11.77
C VAL A 182 2.76 20.32 12.30
N MET A 183 1.87 20.76 11.41
CA MET A 183 0.95 21.87 11.63
C MET A 183 -0.51 21.49 11.32
N PRO A 184 -1.15 20.69 12.19
CA PRO A 184 -2.51 20.24 11.98
C PRO A 184 -3.50 21.41 12.00
N GLN A 185 -4.62 21.25 11.29
CA GLN A 185 -5.74 22.18 11.32
C GLN A 185 -6.78 21.72 12.34
N ASP A 186 -7.32 22.66 13.13
CA ASP A 186 -8.42 22.48 14.09
C ASP A 186 -8.25 21.32 15.11
N LEU A 187 -7.01 20.94 15.43
CA LEU A 187 -6.73 19.83 16.35
C LEU A 187 -6.73 20.28 17.82
N SER A 188 -7.76 19.90 18.57
CA SER A 188 -7.80 20.14 20.02
C SER A 188 -6.74 19.32 20.77
N VAL A 189 -6.19 19.91 21.84
CA VAL A 189 -5.23 19.23 22.76
C VAL A 189 -5.82 17.94 23.33
N ASN A 190 -7.10 17.93 23.70
CA ASN A 190 -7.77 16.74 24.25
C ASN A 190 -7.80 15.57 23.27
N ALA A 191 -8.06 15.83 21.97
CA ALA A 191 -8.05 14.79 20.94
C ALA A 191 -6.63 14.25 20.69
N PHE A 192 -5.61 15.11 20.75
CA PHE A 192 -4.21 14.71 20.67
C PHE A 192 -3.83 13.75 21.81
N LYS A 193 -4.09 14.16 23.06
CA LYS A 193 -3.82 13.35 24.26
C LYS A 193 -4.60 12.03 24.28
N GLN A 194 -5.88 12.06 23.88
CA GLN A 194 -6.71 10.85 23.80
C GLN A 194 -6.12 9.81 22.83
N PHE A 195 -5.39 10.23 21.79
CA PHE A 195 -4.80 9.34 20.81
C PHE A 195 -3.36 8.93 21.16
N HIS A 196 -2.50 9.88 21.56
CA HIS A 196 -1.07 9.65 21.78
C HIS A 196 -0.69 9.37 23.25
N GLY A 197 -1.60 9.60 24.19
CA GLY A 197 -1.37 9.48 25.63
C GLY A 197 -1.17 10.83 26.32
N GLU A 198 -1.00 10.78 27.64
CA GLU A 198 -0.58 11.96 28.42
C GLU A 198 0.91 12.25 28.22
N PRO A 199 1.32 13.52 28.20
CA PRO A 199 2.71 13.92 28.05
C PRO A 199 3.53 13.66 29.32
N THR A 200 4.86 13.69 29.17
CA THR A 200 5.81 13.64 30.29
C THR A 200 5.79 14.94 31.10
N MET A 201 5.64 16.08 30.42
CA MET A 201 5.44 17.40 31.06
C MET A 201 4.37 18.21 30.32
N GLU A 202 3.65 19.04 31.06
CA GLU A 202 2.57 19.88 30.56
C GLU A 202 2.61 21.27 31.17
N SER A 203 2.34 22.27 30.33
CA SER A 203 2.14 23.67 30.67
C SER A 203 0.99 24.23 29.82
N ASP A 204 0.50 25.42 30.16
CA ASP A 204 -0.60 26.08 29.42
C ASP A 204 -0.33 26.24 27.90
N ASN A 205 0.94 26.32 27.51
CA ASN A 205 1.38 26.62 26.14
C ASN A 205 2.13 25.47 25.46
N GLN A 206 2.49 24.38 26.16
CA GLN A 206 3.30 23.30 25.59
C GLN A 206 3.11 21.97 26.32
N LEU A 207 3.00 20.88 25.55
CA LEU A 207 3.19 19.51 26.03
C LEU A 207 4.55 18.98 25.58
N ILE A 208 5.18 18.14 26.40
CA ILE A 208 6.47 17.51 26.09
C ILE A 208 6.29 15.99 26.23
N TYR A 209 6.50 15.25 25.15
CA TYR A 209 6.50 13.79 25.15
C TYR A 209 7.95 13.29 25.08
N ASP A 210 8.35 12.64 26.17
CA ASP A 210 9.69 12.14 26.42
C ASP A 210 9.53 10.97 27.39
N ASP A 211 9.02 9.84 26.90
CA ASP A 211 8.78 8.65 27.74
C ASP A 211 10.02 7.76 27.87
N ASN A 212 10.99 7.92 26.97
CA ASN A 212 12.26 7.20 26.93
C ASN A 212 13.46 8.15 26.73
N THR A 213 14.20 8.46 27.80
CA THR A 213 15.42 9.30 27.75
C THR A 213 16.53 8.79 26.83
N ASP A 214 16.49 7.51 26.48
CA ASP A 214 17.60 6.82 25.81
C ASP A 214 17.40 6.78 24.28
N ASN A 215 16.35 7.41 23.74
CA ASN A 215 16.03 7.44 22.31
C ASN A 215 16.76 8.57 21.53
N GLY A 216 17.27 9.60 22.22
CA GLY A 216 17.94 10.75 21.62
C GLY A 216 17.04 11.92 21.20
N PHE A 217 15.72 11.83 21.39
CA PHE A 217 14.77 12.86 20.93
C PHE A 217 13.56 13.08 21.85
N THR A 218 13.11 14.33 21.86
CA THR A 218 11.94 14.83 22.59
C THR A 218 10.91 15.39 21.61
N ILE A 219 9.63 15.09 21.79
CA ILE A 219 8.56 15.70 20.99
C ILE A 219 7.94 16.88 21.75
N PHE A 220 7.95 18.06 21.13
CA PHE A 220 7.30 19.26 21.66
C PHE A 220 6.00 19.51 20.90
N VAL A 221 4.91 19.75 21.65
CA VAL A 221 3.59 20.08 21.12
C VAL A 221 3.23 21.48 21.60
N ASN A 222 3.37 22.47 20.72
CA ASN A 222 3.08 23.86 21.04
C ASN A 222 1.56 24.12 20.96
N ILE A 223 1.00 24.77 21.98
CA ILE A 223 -0.43 25.00 22.16
C ILE A 223 -0.74 26.48 21.96
N LYS A 224 -1.81 26.76 21.22
CA LYS A 224 -2.41 28.10 21.14
C LYS A 224 -3.93 28.00 21.21
N ASP A 225 -4.53 28.81 22.07
CA ASP A 225 -5.99 28.90 22.25
C ASP A 225 -6.67 27.53 22.48
N GLY A 226 -6.01 26.63 23.24
CA GLY A 226 -6.48 25.28 23.55
C GLY A 226 -6.34 24.25 22.41
N SER A 227 -5.69 24.63 21.32
CA SER A 227 -5.47 23.79 20.13
C SER A 227 -3.98 23.54 19.89
N VAL A 228 -3.63 22.43 19.27
CA VAL A 228 -2.27 22.12 18.83
C VAL A 228 -1.92 23.05 17.66
N GLN A 229 -0.95 23.94 17.87
CA GLN A 229 -0.46 24.88 16.87
C GLN A 229 0.62 24.24 15.99
N SER A 230 1.59 23.58 16.63
CA SER A 230 2.67 22.86 15.95
C SER A 230 3.15 21.68 16.80
N ILE A 231 3.77 20.72 16.13
CA ILE A 231 4.45 19.57 16.73
C ILE A 231 5.83 19.50 16.09
N GLU A 232 6.88 19.42 16.89
CA GLU A 232 8.27 19.30 16.41
C GLU A 232 9.02 18.19 17.16
N ASN A 233 10.06 17.67 16.52
CA ASN A 233 10.95 16.67 17.07
C ASN A 233 12.32 17.35 17.28
N GLY A 234 12.77 17.44 18.53
CA GLY A 234 14.02 18.09 18.92
C GLY A 234 14.92 17.14 19.68
N TYR A 235 16.20 17.47 19.82
CA TYR A 235 17.15 16.63 20.57
C TYR A 235 16.70 16.42 22.02
N GLN A 236 17.04 15.24 22.57
CA GLN A 236 16.78 14.84 23.95
C GLN A 236 17.11 15.96 24.95
N ILE A 237 16.14 16.29 25.81
CA ILE A 237 16.38 17.17 26.96
C ILE A 237 16.86 16.38 28.19
N ASP A 238 17.78 16.97 28.94
CA ASP A 238 18.11 16.51 30.29
C ASP A 238 16.92 16.78 31.23
N ARG A 239 16.65 15.84 32.13
CA ARG A 239 15.63 15.99 33.18
C ARG A 239 16.31 16.33 34.51
N GLU A 240 16.14 17.55 34.99
CA GLU A 240 16.58 18.00 36.33
C GLU A 240 15.71 17.46 37.48
#